data_AF-A0A660WNQ8-F1
#
_entry.id   AF-A0A660WNQ8-F1
#
_cell.length_a   1.000
_cell.length_b   1.000
_cell.length_c   1.000
_cell.angle_alpha   90.00
_cell.angle_beta   90.00
_cell.angle_gamma   90.00
#
_symmetry.space_group_name_H-M   'P 1'
#
loop_
_entity.id
_entity.type
_entity.pdbx_description
1 polymer ?
#
loop_
_entity_poly.entity_id
_entity_poly.type
_entity_poly.pdbx_seq_one_letter_code
_entity_poly.pdbx_strand_id
1 'polypeptide(L)'
;MIYSGNEFFKQGKIFSFFFNPNYLALFPNFIFFLFLFYYKKYKKIRFLLLSLIALFILLGTKSGSGGVAFILGGFLFLSIIFPKYRFYWGCLFMIFLLSVFGLIMAQRGESLFYRLFLWRDSLKAIKLHPVRGWGLGSFQYVFPYFRKPDIFMILKTHQVEFIHPENYFIHLLFQGGIIYLSSFLIANFLLLTKLFSNRDGQIYGVLISLFLFQNLFSETFASFLPFICYVLVIAMGLVRITPFLKPMIVEMKFPFLLMSVFCFIIVSLIISIVGVRLFVADIYLNRAIYNSQSINFAQAEKFYKKSISWNYFSPLAHYLLANLYLEKGNQEDLYRALQYYTDVENMAGDYLQVYFFKWIVLHRLGDDAFADRYFQKAFRNDPYIFYWIHKLFLFNDS
;
A
#
# COMPACT_ATOMS: atom_id res chain seq x y z
N MET A 1 7.87 2.09 -18.48
CA MET A 1 9.11 1.86 -17.72
C MET A 1 8.70 2.00 -16.25
N ILE A 2 8.57 0.91 -15.49
CA ILE A 2 8.02 0.95 -14.12
C ILE A 2 9.04 1.64 -13.21
N TYR A 3 8.87 2.95 -12.98
CA TYR A 3 9.66 3.74 -12.05
C TYR A 3 9.17 3.48 -10.61
N SER A 4 9.64 2.41 -9.96
CA SER A 4 9.23 2.11 -8.56
C SER A 4 10.33 2.30 -7.51
N GLY A 5 11.53 2.78 -7.86
CA GLY A 5 12.63 2.92 -6.87
C GLY A 5 13.57 4.12 -7.01
N ASN A 6 13.74 4.70 -8.20
CA ASN A 6 14.79 5.69 -8.44
C ASN A 6 14.49 7.10 -7.88
N GLU A 7 13.22 7.43 -7.57
CA GLU A 7 12.87 8.74 -7.02
C GLU A 7 13.33 8.93 -5.58
N PHE A 8 13.37 7.86 -4.78
CA PHE A 8 13.82 7.94 -3.38
C PHE A 8 15.33 8.18 -3.26
N PHE A 9 16.13 7.63 -4.19
CA PHE A 9 17.56 7.92 -4.30
C PHE A 9 17.81 9.40 -4.63
N LYS A 10 17.03 9.98 -5.54
CA LYS A 10 17.13 11.42 -5.89
C LYS A 10 16.78 12.35 -4.72
N GLN A 11 15.96 11.90 -3.77
CA GLN A 11 15.54 12.70 -2.60
C GLN A 11 16.41 12.48 -1.35
N GLY A 12 17.47 11.66 -1.43
CA GLY A 12 18.37 11.38 -0.32
C GLY A 12 17.65 10.80 0.91
N LYS A 13 16.69 9.90 0.68
CA LYS A 13 15.95 9.18 1.74
C LYS A 13 16.57 7.81 1.97
N ILE A 14 16.65 7.38 3.23
CA ILE A 14 17.06 6.01 3.57
C ILE A 14 15.81 5.12 3.59
N PHE A 15 15.77 4.09 2.76
CA PHE A 15 14.65 3.13 2.70
C PHE A 15 15.08 1.65 2.77
N SER A 16 16.40 1.37 2.75
CA SER A 16 16.99 0.03 2.93
C SER A 16 16.31 -1.04 2.05
N PHE A 17 16.29 -2.30 2.49
CA PHE A 17 15.62 -3.45 1.85
C PHE A 17 14.09 -3.30 1.70
N PHE A 18 13.50 -2.28 2.32
CA PHE A 18 12.06 -2.12 2.41
C PHE A 18 11.45 -1.37 1.23
N PHE A 19 12.27 -0.78 0.34
CA PHE A 19 11.85 -0.02 -0.85
C PHE A 19 10.88 1.15 -0.60
N ASN A 20 10.47 1.38 0.65
CA ASN A 20 9.57 2.44 1.09
C ASN A 20 10.07 2.98 2.45
N PRO A 21 10.36 4.28 2.57
CA PRO A 21 10.85 4.87 3.81
C PRO A 21 9.84 4.79 4.96
N ASN A 22 8.54 4.70 4.69
CA ASN A 22 7.52 4.51 5.72
C ASN A 22 7.62 3.11 6.34
N TYR A 23 7.85 2.07 5.53
CA TYR A 23 8.04 0.72 6.06
C TYR A 23 9.27 0.65 6.95
N LEU A 24 10.38 1.25 6.50
CA LEU A 24 11.58 1.32 7.32
C LEU A 24 11.33 2.09 8.61
N ALA A 25 10.69 3.26 8.58
CA ALA A 25 10.48 4.14 9.74
C ALA A 25 9.67 3.50 10.89
N LEU A 26 8.87 2.49 10.60
CA LEU A 26 8.09 1.76 11.59
C LEU A 26 8.98 0.97 12.58
N PHE A 27 10.06 0.36 12.09
CA PHE A 27 10.99 -0.43 12.91
C PHE A 27 11.80 0.41 13.91
N PRO A 28 12.50 1.50 13.53
CA PRO A 28 13.20 2.33 14.49
C PRO A 28 12.24 2.99 15.48
N ASN A 29 11.00 3.31 15.10
CA ASN A 29 9.97 3.73 16.05
C ASN A 29 9.74 2.67 17.14
N PHE A 30 9.44 1.44 16.72
CA PHE A 30 9.25 0.31 17.64
C PHE A 30 10.48 0.07 18.54
N ILE A 31 11.67 0.02 17.94
CA ILE A 31 12.95 -0.24 18.61
C ILE A 31 13.28 0.88 19.61
N PHE A 32 13.06 2.14 19.24
CA PHE A 32 13.32 3.30 20.08
C PHE A 32 12.55 3.19 21.40
N PHE A 33 11.21 3.08 21.33
CA PHE A 33 10.39 3.08 22.56
C PHE A 33 10.59 1.83 23.40
N LEU A 34 10.82 0.67 22.76
CA LEU A 34 11.09 -0.57 23.47
C LEU A 34 12.42 -0.49 24.25
N PHE A 35 13.51 -0.05 23.62
CA PHE A 35 14.79 0.06 24.30
C PHE A 35 14.85 1.21 25.29
N LEU A 36 14.17 2.32 25.03
CA LEU A 36 14.06 3.40 26.00
C LEU A 36 13.32 2.94 27.28
N PHE A 37 12.28 2.12 27.14
CA PHE A 37 11.61 1.47 28.26
C PHE A 37 12.56 0.57 29.06
N TYR A 38 13.33 -0.28 28.37
CA TYR A 38 14.31 -1.15 29.02
C TYR A 38 15.48 -0.39 29.65
N TYR A 39 15.90 0.73 29.07
CA TYR A 39 16.86 1.63 29.72
C TYR A 39 16.28 2.19 31.03
N LYS A 40 15.02 2.64 31.03
CA LYS A 40 14.37 3.11 32.27
C LYS A 40 14.30 2.01 33.33
N LYS A 41 13.98 0.78 32.93
CA LYS A 41 13.82 -0.38 33.83
C LYS A 41 15.15 -0.90 34.39
N TYR A 42 16.16 -1.07 33.54
CA TYR A 42 17.41 -1.76 33.89
C TYR A 42 18.63 -0.83 34.01
N LYS A 43 18.52 0.42 33.57
CA LYS A 43 19.60 1.43 33.62
C LYS A 43 20.89 1.04 32.89
N LYS A 44 20.84 0.06 31.98
CA LYS A 44 22.00 -0.37 31.18
C LYS A 44 22.18 0.54 29.96
N ILE A 45 23.36 1.15 29.82
CA ILE A 45 23.68 2.13 28.77
C ILE A 45 23.47 1.60 27.34
N ARG A 46 23.70 0.30 27.11
CA ARG A 46 23.47 -0.35 25.80
C ARG A 46 22.06 -0.12 25.25
N PHE A 47 21.04 -0.06 26.11
CA PHE A 47 19.66 0.19 25.67
C PHE A 47 19.46 1.65 25.25
N LEU A 48 20.11 2.60 25.91
CA LEU A 48 20.10 3.99 25.48
C LEU A 48 20.79 4.16 24.13
N LEU A 49 21.96 3.53 23.93
CA LEU A 49 22.67 3.57 22.66
C LEU A 49 21.83 3.01 21.51
N LEU A 50 21.18 1.85 21.70
CA LEU A 50 20.29 1.28 20.70
C LEU A 50 19.08 2.17 20.40
N SER A 51 18.54 2.85 21.41
CA SER A 51 17.47 3.85 21.22
C SER A 51 17.97 5.03 20.38
N LEU A 52 19.17 5.55 20.64
CA LEU A 52 19.74 6.67 19.88
C LEU A 52 20.06 6.29 18.43
N ILE A 53 20.57 5.07 18.19
CA ILE A 53 20.77 4.53 16.84
C ILE A 53 19.43 4.45 16.09
N ALA A 54 18.38 3.96 16.75
CA ALA A 54 17.04 3.91 16.15
C ALA A 54 16.52 5.30 15.80
N LEU A 55 16.72 6.30 16.68
CA LEU A 55 16.35 7.69 16.39
C LEU A 55 17.10 8.24 15.17
N PHE A 56 18.40 7.98 15.07
CA PHE A 56 19.20 8.42 13.92
C PHE A 56 18.69 7.81 12.61
N ILE A 57 18.40 6.51 12.60
CA ILE A 57 17.82 5.83 11.43
C ILE A 57 16.45 6.43 11.07
N LEU A 58 15.59 6.66 12.06
CA LEU A 58 14.27 7.27 11.87
C LEU A 58 14.38 8.63 11.19
N LEU A 59 15.25 9.51 11.70
CA LEU A 59 15.48 10.84 11.10
C LEU A 59 16.00 10.72 9.66
N GLY A 60 16.89 9.76 9.39
CA GLY A 60 17.40 9.47 8.05
C GLY A 60 16.35 8.98 7.05
N THR A 61 15.24 8.39 7.51
CA THR A 61 14.14 7.98 6.62
C THR A 61 13.39 9.16 6.00
N LYS A 62 13.37 10.32 6.69
CA LYS A 62 12.51 11.48 6.37
C LYS A 62 11.04 11.08 6.13
N SER A 63 10.56 10.06 6.84
CA SER A 63 9.16 9.60 6.75
C SER A 63 8.23 10.51 7.56
N GLY A 64 7.30 11.18 6.88
CA GLY A 64 6.28 12.01 7.54
C GLY A 64 5.37 11.20 8.47
N SER A 65 4.90 10.02 8.02
CA SER A 65 4.06 9.14 8.85
C SER A 65 4.84 8.56 10.04
N GLY A 66 6.12 8.22 9.83
CA GLY A 66 7.00 7.74 10.90
C GLY A 66 7.25 8.82 11.96
N GLY A 67 7.50 10.07 11.54
CA GLY A 67 7.67 11.20 12.46
C GLY A 67 6.41 11.52 13.26
N VAL A 68 5.23 11.52 12.62
CA VAL A 68 3.95 11.70 13.33
C VAL A 68 3.73 10.59 14.35
N ALA A 69 3.94 9.32 13.96
CA ALA A 69 3.82 8.19 14.89
C ALA A 69 4.80 8.31 16.08
N PHE A 70 6.05 8.71 15.83
CA PHE A 70 7.05 8.93 16.87
C PHE A 70 6.58 9.95 17.91
N ILE A 71 6.04 11.09 17.46
CA ILE A 71 5.60 12.16 18.35
C ILE A 71 4.36 11.73 19.15
N LEU A 72 3.34 11.20 18.47
CA LEU A 72 2.09 10.76 19.13
C LEU A 72 2.36 9.63 20.13
N GLY A 73 3.19 8.64 19.75
CA GLY A 73 3.59 7.57 20.67
C GLY A 73 4.52 8.06 21.77
N GLY A 74 5.34 9.08 21.53
CA GLY A 74 6.14 9.75 22.53
C GLY A 74 5.29 10.36 23.65
N PHE A 75 4.20 11.04 23.31
CA PHE A 75 3.25 11.57 24.30
C PHE A 75 2.60 10.46 25.14
N LEU A 76 2.18 9.36 24.51
CA LEU A 76 1.65 8.18 25.24
C LEU A 76 2.71 7.55 26.14
N PHE A 77 3.93 7.38 25.64
CA PHE A 77 5.04 6.80 26.36
C PHE A 77 5.43 7.63 27.59
N LEU A 78 5.55 8.95 27.44
CA LEU A 78 5.85 9.87 28.53
C LEU A 78 4.74 9.89 29.58
N SER A 79 3.47 9.76 29.16
CA SER A 79 2.33 9.63 30.06
C SER A 79 2.36 8.36 30.92
N ILE A 80 3.01 7.30 30.44
CA ILE A 80 3.22 6.06 31.20
C ILE A 80 4.43 6.17 32.12
N ILE A 81 5.56 6.68 31.64
CA ILE A 81 6.79 6.76 32.45
C ILE A 81 6.67 7.82 33.55
N PHE A 82 5.97 8.92 33.27
CA PHE A 82 5.84 10.05 34.18
C PHE A 82 4.36 10.37 34.45
N PRO A 83 3.65 9.50 35.19
CA PRO A 83 2.21 9.62 35.40
C PRO A 83 1.81 10.92 36.10
N LYS A 84 2.69 11.48 36.95
CA LYS A 84 2.50 12.76 37.64
C LYS A 84 2.30 13.93 36.66
N TYR A 85 2.86 13.85 35.45
CA TYR A 85 2.82 14.94 34.47
C TYR A 85 1.85 14.67 33.31
N ARG A 86 0.96 13.66 33.41
CA ARG A 86 0.00 13.30 32.34
C ARG A 86 -0.80 14.48 31.82
N PHE A 87 -1.26 15.36 32.70
CA PHE A 87 -2.00 16.56 32.31
C PHE A 87 -1.17 17.46 31.40
N TYR A 88 0.08 17.76 31.77
CA TYR A 88 0.99 18.58 30.96
C TYR A 88 1.34 17.92 29.62
N TRP A 89 1.55 16.61 29.60
CA TRP A 89 1.74 15.87 28.34
C TRP A 89 0.50 15.94 27.44
N GLY A 90 -0.69 15.90 28.02
CA GLY A 90 -1.96 16.11 27.29
C GLY A 90 -2.08 17.52 26.72
N CYS A 91 -1.72 18.55 27.49
CA CYS A 91 -1.69 19.93 26.99
C CYS A 91 -0.67 20.11 25.86
N LEU A 92 0.55 19.58 26.01
CA LEU A 92 1.56 19.63 24.96
C LEU A 92 1.14 18.85 23.71
N PHE A 93 0.45 17.71 23.87
CA PHE A 93 -0.14 16.97 22.77
C PHE A 93 -1.18 17.81 22.02
N MET A 94 -2.07 18.50 22.73
CA MET A 94 -3.06 19.40 22.10
C MET A 94 -2.40 20.57 21.36
N ILE A 95 -1.37 21.19 21.95
CA ILE A 95 -0.59 22.25 21.29
C ILE A 95 0.08 21.71 20.01
N PHE A 96 0.65 20.50 20.08
CA PHE A 96 1.24 19.85 18.92
C PHE A 96 0.20 19.56 17.82
N LEU A 97 -0.99 19.06 18.17
CA LEU A 97 -2.05 18.83 17.18
C LEU A 97 -2.49 20.15 16.52
N LEU A 98 -2.62 21.22 17.29
CA LEU A 98 -2.97 22.55 16.78
C LEU A 98 -1.87 23.12 15.86
N SER A 99 -0.60 22.92 16.21
CA SER A 99 0.52 23.40 15.37
C SER A 99 0.66 22.59 14.08
N VAL A 100 0.46 21.28 14.12
CA VAL A 100 0.39 20.44 12.91
C VAL A 100 -0.79 20.84 12.03
N PHE A 101 -1.96 21.10 12.62
CA PHE A 101 -3.12 21.59 11.87
C PHE A 101 -2.85 22.95 11.22
N GLY A 102 -2.23 23.88 11.96
CA GLY A 102 -1.79 25.17 11.42
C GLY A 102 -0.77 25.04 10.28
N LEU A 103 0.20 24.13 10.42
CA LEU A 103 1.19 23.84 9.37
C LEU A 103 0.54 23.19 8.14
N ILE A 104 -0.44 22.31 8.31
CA ILE A 104 -1.22 21.72 7.20
C ILE A 104 -1.98 22.80 6.43
N MET A 105 -2.56 23.77 7.14
CA MET A 105 -3.27 24.89 6.50
C MET A 105 -2.31 25.87 5.81
N ALA A 106 -1.09 26.03 6.32
CA ALA A 106 -0.08 26.93 5.78
C ALA A 106 0.78 26.31 4.66
N GLN A 107 1.09 25.01 4.73
CA GLN A 107 1.97 24.34 3.78
C GLN A 107 1.19 23.64 2.68
N ARG A 108 1.34 24.17 1.48
CA ARG A 108 0.89 23.59 0.21
C ARG A 108 1.84 22.50 -0.31
N GLY A 109 2.21 21.53 0.52
CA GLY A 109 3.14 20.46 0.11
C GLY A 109 2.54 19.50 -0.92
N GLU A 110 3.26 19.17 -1.99
CA GLU A 110 2.80 18.27 -3.07
C GLU A 110 2.33 16.90 -2.54
N SER A 111 3.02 16.34 -1.54
CA SER A 111 2.68 15.02 -0.95
C SER A 111 1.42 15.04 -0.08
N LEU A 112 1.15 16.15 0.61
CA LEU A 112 -0.05 16.31 1.43
C LEU A 112 -1.27 16.50 0.55
N PHE A 113 -1.16 17.34 -0.48
CA PHE A 113 -2.24 17.49 -1.46
C PHE A 113 -2.57 16.18 -2.13
N TYR A 114 -1.57 15.47 -2.63
CA TYR A 114 -1.76 14.14 -3.20
C TYR A 114 -2.62 13.22 -2.31
N ARG A 115 -2.29 13.12 -1.02
CA ARG A 115 -3.06 12.32 -0.05
C ARG A 115 -4.48 12.85 0.16
N LEU A 116 -4.66 14.17 0.27
CA LEU A 116 -5.99 14.75 0.43
C LEU A 116 -6.89 14.47 -0.78
N PHE A 117 -6.37 14.56 -2.00
CA PHE A 117 -7.09 14.19 -3.23
C PHE A 117 -7.43 12.70 -3.24
N LEU A 118 -6.45 11.85 -2.92
CA LEU A 118 -6.61 10.39 -2.85
C LEU A 118 -7.68 10.00 -1.82
N TRP A 119 -7.65 10.58 -0.63
CA TRP A 119 -8.64 10.32 0.43
C TRP A 119 -10.02 10.82 0.06
N ARG A 120 -10.12 12.04 -0.46
CA ARG A 120 -11.40 12.62 -0.90
C ARG A 120 -12.06 11.75 -1.95
N ASP A 121 -11.31 11.32 -2.96
CA ASP A 121 -11.85 10.53 -4.06
C ASP A 121 -12.14 9.08 -3.63
N SER A 122 -11.35 8.51 -2.72
CA SER A 122 -11.66 7.23 -2.06
C SER A 122 -12.97 7.29 -1.28
N LEU A 123 -13.20 8.38 -0.55
CA LEU A 123 -14.45 8.59 0.19
C LEU A 123 -15.68 8.71 -0.74
N LYS A 124 -15.52 9.20 -1.97
CA LYS A 124 -16.62 9.18 -2.96
C LYS A 124 -16.99 7.76 -3.36
N ALA A 125 -15.99 6.91 -3.59
CA ALA A 125 -16.23 5.49 -3.87
C ALA A 125 -16.91 4.79 -2.68
N ILE A 126 -16.43 5.05 -1.47
CA ILE A 126 -17.00 4.47 -0.23
C ILE A 126 -18.48 4.83 -0.05
N LYS A 127 -18.90 6.04 -0.43
CA LYS A 127 -20.31 6.47 -0.33
C LYS A 127 -21.28 5.59 -1.10
N LEU A 128 -20.83 4.88 -2.15
CA LEU A 128 -21.69 3.97 -2.92
C LEU A 128 -21.90 2.62 -2.23
N HIS A 129 -20.92 2.16 -1.45
CA HIS A 129 -20.99 0.90 -0.70
C HIS A 129 -20.51 1.04 0.75
N PRO A 130 -21.18 1.85 1.59
CA PRO A 130 -20.67 2.21 2.92
C PRO A 130 -20.66 1.04 3.91
N VAL A 131 -21.54 0.06 3.74
CA VAL A 131 -21.69 -1.05 4.70
C VAL A 131 -20.73 -2.20 4.42
N ARG A 132 -20.68 -2.67 3.15
CA ARG A 132 -19.90 -3.85 2.74
C ARG A 132 -18.61 -3.53 2.01
N GLY A 133 -18.40 -2.27 1.60
CA GLY A 133 -17.27 -1.88 0.75
C GLY A 133 -17.34 -2.49 -0.65
N TRP A 134 -16.24 -2.36 -1.38
CA TRP A 134 -16.06 -2.82 -2.77
C TRP A 134 -15.44 -4.22 -2.88
N GLY A 135 -15.05 -4.83 -1.76
CA GLY A 135 -14.36 -6.11 -1.71
C GLY A 135 -12.85 -5.99 -1.52
N LEU A 136 -12.22 -7.08 -1.07
CA LEU A 136 -10.78 -7.16 -0.82
C LEU A 136 -9.98 -6.98 -2.12
N GLY A 137 -8.94 -6.15 -2.10
CA GLY A 137 -8.06 -5.93 -3.26
C GLY A 137 -8.69 -5.16 -4.43
N SER A 138 -9.93 -4.68 -4.29
CA SER A 138 -10.66 -3.97 -5.34
C SER A 138 -10.17 -2.54 -5.61
N PHE A 139 -9.40 -1.95 -4.69
CA PHE A 139 -9.03 -0.54 -4.73
C PHE A 139 -8.38 -0.13 -6.05
N GLN A 140 -7.38 -0.87 -6.51
CA GLN A 140 -6.64 -0.57 -7.74
C GLN A 140 -7.49 -0.58 -9.02
N TYR A 141 -8.63 -1.29 -9.00
CA TYR A 141 -9.54 -1.41 -10.14
C TYR A 141 -10.69 -0.41 -10.08
N VAL A 142 -11.17 -0.11 -8.88
CA VAL A 142 -12.34 0.75 -8.67
C VAL A 142 -11.93 2.22 -8.53
N PHE A 143 -10.83 2.52 -7.83
CA PHE A 143 -10.40 3.90 -7.56
C PHE A 143 -10.17 4.75 -8.83
N PRO A 144 -9.59 4.23 -9.94
CA PRO A 144 -9.37 5.02 -11.15
C PRO A 144 -10.62 5.75 -11.67
N TYR A 145 -11.81 5.15 -11.53
CA TYR A 145 -13.08 5.74 -11.95
C TYR A 145 -13.45 7.01 -11.14
N PHE A 146 -13.08 7.08 -9.86
CA PHE A 146 -13.47 8.18 -8.96
C PHE A 146 -12.44 9.30 -8.90
N ARG A 147 -11.21 9.05 -9.34
CA ARG A 147 -10.12 10.01 -9.19
C ARG A 147 -10.28 11.16 -10.18
N LYS A 148 -9.97 12.37 -9.73
CA LYS A 148 -9.87 13.51 -10.66
C LYS A 148 -8.59 13.44 -11.49
N PRO A 149 -8.63 13.78 -12.79
CA PRO A 149 -7.45 13.79 -13.66
C PRO A 149 -6.34 14.75 -13.18
N ASP A 150 -6.70 15.80 -12.44
CA ASP A 150 -5.78 16.78 -11.83
C ASP A 150 -4.63 16.15 -11.03
N ILE A 151 -4.84 14.93 -10.49
CA ILE A 151 -3.83 14.23 -9.69
C ILE A 151 -2.56 13.92 -10.50
N PHE A 152 -2.67 13.71 -11.82
CA PHE A 152 -1.51 13.46 -12.68
C PHE A 152 -0.69 14.72 -12.91
N MET A 153 -1.31 15.89 -12.89
CA MET A 153 -0.60 17.17 -12.94
C MET A 153 0.20 17.40 -11.65
N ILE A 154 -0.34 16.98 -10.51
CA ILE A 154 0.35 17.04 -9.20
C ILE A 154 1.52 16.04 -9.17
N LEU A 155 1.27 14.80 -9.59
CA LEU A 155 2.27 13.73 -9.60
C LEU A 155 3.36 13.93 -10.65
N LYS A 156 3.09 14.71 -11.71
CA LYS A 156 3.99 14.90 -12.85
C LYS A 156 4.40 13.56 -13.49
N THR A 157 3.47 12.60 -13.52
CA THR A 157 3.65 11.29 -14.17
C THR A 157 2.28 10.71 -14.51
N HIS A 158 2.21 9.97 -15.63
CA HIS A 158 1.02 9.23 -16.08
C HIS A 158 1.12 7.72 -15.79
N GLN A 159 2.29 7.22 -15.40
CA GLN A 159 2.53 5.78 -15.16
C GLN A 159 2.38 5.44 -13.67
N VAL A 160 1.26 5.84 -13.06
CA VAL A 160 1.01 5.59 -11.63
C VAL A 160 -0.20 4.68 -11.46
N GLU A 161 0.07 3.49 -10.93
CA GLU A 161 -0.95 2.61 -10.40
C GLU A 161 -1.25 2.98 -8.96
N PHE A 162 -2.52 3.18 -8.65
CA PHE A 162 -3.00 3.50 -7.31
C PHE A 162 -3.41 2.21 -6.61
N ILE A 163 -2.48 1.59 -5.89
CA ILE A 163 -2.73 0.29 -5.25
C ILE A 163 -3.54 0.45 -3.95
N HIS A 164 -3.43 1.62 -3.30
CA HIS A 164 -4.06 1.87 -2.02
C HIS A 164 -4.23 3.36 -1.68
N PRO A 165 -5.13 3.75 -0.74
CA PRO A 165 -5.42 5.15 -0.43
C PRO A 165 -4.41 5.85 0.49
N GLU A 166 -3.27 5.24 0.83
CA GLU A 166 -2.24 5.82 1.74
C GLU A 166 -2.78 6.13 3.16
N ASN A 167 -3.82 5.41 3.56
CA ASN A 167 -4.41 5.43 4.89
C ASN A 167 -5.15 4.11 5.09
N TYR A 168 -4.65 3.30 6.01
CA TYR A 168 -5.17 1.95 6.23
C TYR A 168 -6.65 1.94 6.68
N PHE A 169 -7.09 2.92 7.46
CA PHE A 169 -8.47 3.00 7.94
C PHE A 169 -9.44 3.32 6.81
N ILE A 170 -9.06 4.24 5.91
CA ILE A 170 -9.81 4.49 4.67
C ILE A 170 -9.81 3.23 3.80
N HIS A 171 -8.69 2.50 3.74
CA HIS A 171 -8.63 1.27 2.96
C HIS A 171 -9.54 0.16 3.51
N LEU A 172 -9.56 -0.06 4.82
CA LEU A 172 -10.51 -0.99 5.46
C LEU A 172 -11.96 -0.63 5.14
N LEU A 173 -12.29 0.67 5.24
CA LEU A 173 -13.62 1.18 4.92
C LEU A 173 -13.95 1.01 3.42
N PHE A 174 -12.96 1.19 2.54
CA PHE A 174 -13.11 0.95 1.11
C PHE A 174 -13.40 -0.52 0.80
N GLN A 175 -12.62 -1.44 1.38
CA GLN A 175 -12.70 -2.85 1.05
C GLN A 175 -13.92 -3.53 1.66
N GLY A 176 -14.17 -3.32 2.95
CA GLY A 176 -15.20 -4.04 3.70
C GLY A 176 -16.23 -3.15 4.37
N GLY A 177 -16.25 -1.85 4.04
CA GLY A 177 -17.19 -0.90 4.61
C GLY A 177 -17.03 -0.75 6.11
N ILE A 178 -18.10 -0.25 6.74
CA ILE A 178 -18.13 -0.01 8.18
C ILE A 178 -17.91 -1.30 8.97
N ILE A 179 -18.27 -2.46 8.42
CA ILE A 179 -18.08 -3.75 9.09
C ILE A 179 -16.60 -3.99 9.37
N TYR A 180 -15.73 -3.86 8.37
CA TYR A 180 -14.30 -4.10 8.56
C TYR A 180 -13.66 -3.04 9.47
N LEU A 181 -13.99 -1.77 9.22
CA LEU A 181 -13.44 -0.68 10.03
C LEU A 181 -13.86 -0.82 11.50
N SER A 182 -15.14 -1.06 11.78
CA SER A 182 -15.65 -1.23 13.15
C SER A 182 -15.07 -2.46 13.82
N SER A 183 -15.00 -3.62 13.14
CA SER A 183 -14.38 -4.82 13.72
C SER A 183 -12.91 -4.56 14.09
N PHE A 184 -12.15 -3.89 13.23
CA PHE A 184 -10.76 -3.55 13.49
C PHE A 184 -10.61 -2.56 14.66
N LEU A 185 -11.42 -1.50 14.69
CA LEU A 185 -11.39 -0.49 15.74
C LEU A 185 -11.83 -1.05 17.09
N ILE A 186 -12.90 -1.85 17.13
CA ILE A 186 -13.40 -2.48 18.36
C ILE A 186 -12.35 -3.46 18.91
N ALA A 187 -11.76 -4.30 18.06
CA ALA A 187 -10.72 -5.24 18.49
C ALA A 187 -9.51 -4.51 19.09
N ASN A 188 -9.02 -3.45 18.42
CA ASN A 188 -7.93 -2.63 18.94
C ASN A 188 -8.31 -1.87 20.21
N PHE A 189 -9.53 -1.33 20.29
CA PHE A 189 -10.02 -0.61 21.46
C PHE A 189 -10.09 -1.51 22.70
N LEU A 190 -10.68 -2.71 22.57
CA LEU A 190 -10.76 -3.69 23.65
C LEU A 190 -9.36 -4.12 24.10
N LEU A 191 -8.48 -4.40 23.14
CA LEU A 191 -7.10 -4.79 23.40
C LEU A 191 -6.32 -3.69 24.13
N LEU A 192 -6.34 -2.47 23.62
CA LEU A 192 -5.63 -1.33 24.20
C LEU A 192 -6.16 -1.00 25.59
N THR A 193 -7.47 -1.00 25.79
CA THR A 193 -8.08 -0.80 27.12
C THR A 193 -7.54 -1.82 28.12
N LYS A 194 -7.47 -3.10 27.73
CA LYS A 194 -6.93 -4.16 28.59
C LYS A 194 -5.43 -3.99 28.86
N LEU A 195 -4.65 -3.63 27.84
CA LEU A 195 -3.20 -3.43 27.96
C LEU A 195 -2.85 -2.22 28.81
N PHE A 196 -3.53 -1.08 28.63
CA PHE A 196 -3.27 0.14 29.41
C PHE A 196 -3.73 0.03 30.86
N SER A 197 -4.75 -0.79 31.14
CA SER A 197 -5.22 -1.07 32.51
C SER A 197 -4.20 -1.88 33.33
N ASN A 198 -3.31 -2.64 32.67
CA ASN A 198 -2.30 -3.44 33.35
C ASN A 198 -0.91 -2.79 33.20
N ARG A 199 -0.19 -2.54 34.32
CA ARG A 199 1.15 -1.91 34.31
C ARG A 199 2.14 -2.63 33.40
N ASP A 200 2.09 -3.96 33.36
CA ASP A 200 2.99 -4.76 32.53
C ASP A 200 2.58 -4.77 31.04
N GLY A 201 1.33 -4.45 30.74
CA GLY A 201 0.79 -4.34 29.37
C GLY A 201 0.99 -2.96 28.72
N GLN A 202 1.19 -1.92 29.51
CA GLN A 202 1.22 -0.52 29.05
C GLN A 202 2.23 -0.26 27.93
N ILE A 203 3.44 -0.83 28.02
CA ILE A 203 4.45 -0.65 26.96
C ILE A 203 3.98 -1.26 25.63
N TYR A 204 3.34 -2.43 25.65
CA TYR A 204 2.79 -3.05 24.44
C TYR A 204 1.62 -2.23 23.88
N GLY A 205 0.81 -1.62 24.75
CA GLY A 205 -0.23 -0.66 24.34
C GLY A 205 0.35 0.54 23.58
N VAL A 206 1.47 1.11 24.06
CA VAL A 206 2.20 2.18 23.34
C VAL A 206 2.70 1.68 21.99
N LEU A 207 3.34 0.51 21.97
CA LEU A 207 3.93 -0.05 20.76
C LEU A 207 2.84 -0.29 19.71
N ILE A 208 1.71 -0.93 20.07
CA ILE A 208 0.55 -1.11 19.18
C ILE A 208 0.01 0.24 18.68
N SER A 209 -0.09 1.23 19.57
CA SER A 209 -0.56 2.57 19.20
C SER A 209 0.36 3.23 18.17
N LEU A 210 1.68 3.02 18.22
CA LEU A 210 2.61 3.50 17.19
C LEU A 210 2.28 2.94 15.81
N PHE A 211 2.02 1.64 15.71
CA PHE A 211 1.61 1.01 14.45
C PHE A 211 0.32 1.64 13.91
N LEU A 212 -0.67 1.86 14.79
CA LEU A 212 -1.95 2.47 14.40
C LEU A 212 -1.77 3.93 13.95
N PHE A 213 -1.01 4.73 14.70
CA PHE A 213 -0.75 6.14 14.37
C PHE A 213 -0.02 6.30 13.05
N GLN A 214 0.94 5.43 12.75
CA GLN A 214 1.65 5.47 11.48
C GLN A 214 0.70 5.18 10.31
N ASN A 215 -0.23 4.24 10.48
CA ASN A 215 -1.21 3.84 9.46
C ASN A 215 -2.36 4.84 9.25
N LEU A 216 -2.40 5.96 9.99
CA LEU A 216 -3.27 7.11 9.68
C LEU A 216 -2.81 7.87 8.43
N PHE A 217 -1.52 7.80 8.11
CA PHE A 217 -0.89 8.55 7.02
C PHE A 217 -0.03 7.67 6.11
N SER A 218 -0.21 6.37 6.21
CA SER A 218 0.47 5.36 5.39
C SER A 218 -0.33 4.07 5.41
N GLU A 219 0.12 3.11 4.62
CA GLU A 219 -0.45 1.78 4.60
C GLU A 219 0.61 0.70 4.84
N THR A 220 1.36 0.85 5.93
CA THR A 220 2.43 -0.10 6.24
C THR A 220 1.92 -1.51 6.48
N PHE A 221 0.67 -1.68 6.90
CA PHE A 221 0.04 -3.00 7.05
C PHE A 221 -0.23 -3.74 5.74
N ALA A 222 -0.21 -3.07 4.59
CA ALA A 222 -0.23 -3.77 3.29
C ALA A 222 1.02 -4.63 3.09
N SER A 223 2.11 -4.31 3.79
CA SER A 223 3.33 -5.13 3.78
C SER A 223 3.29 -6.22 4.85
N PHE A 224 3.70 -7.42 4.45
CA PHE A 224 3.73 -8.62 5.30
C PHE A 224 4.51 -8.41 6.61
N LEU A 225 5.72 -7.82 6.53
CA LEU A 225 6.59 -7.73 7.69
C LEU A 225 6.07 -6.76 8.77
N PRO A 226 5.68 -5.50 8.47
CA PRO A 226 5.04 -4.64 9.46
C PRO A 226 3.78 -5.24 10.10
N PHE A 227 2.96 -5.95 9.31
CA PHE A 227 1.76 -6.61 9.82
C PHE A 227 2.10 -7.73 10.80
N ILE A 228 3.09 -8.58 10.50
CA ILE A 228 3.56 -9.61 11.43
C ILE A 228 4.10 -8.99 12.71
N CYS A 229 4.90 -7.92 12.62
CA CYS A 229 5.40 -7.25 13.81
C CYS A 229 4.26 -6.75 14.71
N TYR A 230 3.21 -6.17 14.11
CA TYR A 230 2.02 -5.76 14.84
C TYR A 230 1.35 -6.95 15.56
N VAL A 231 1.12 -8.07 14.86
CA VAL A 231 0.53 -9.29 15.46
C VAL A 231 1.41 -9.87 16.57
N LEU A 232 2.74 -9.87 16.41
CA LEU A 232 3.67 -10.34 17.42
C LEU A 232 3.63 -9.47 18.69
N VAL A 233 3.56 -8.15 18.54
CA VAL A 233 3.46 -7.23 19.69
C VAL A 233 2.14 -7.44 20.44
N ILE A 234 1.04 -7.70 19.71
CA ILE A 234 -0.25 -8.10 20.33
C ILE A 234 -0.06 -9.38 21.14
N ALA A 235 0.52 -10.42 20.54
CA ALA A 235 0.73 -11.71 21.21
C ALA A 235 1.59 -11.56 22.47
N MET A 236 2.71 -10.82 22.37
CA MET A 236 3.59 -10.55 23.51
C MET A 236 2.88 -9.77 24.62
N GLY A 237 2.08 -8.76 24.24
CA GLY A 237 1.29 -7.97 25.19
C GLY A 237 0.27 -8.83 25.92
N LEU A 238 -0.49 -9.65 25.19
CA LEU A 238 -1.49 -10.55 25.75
C LEU A 238 -0.86 -11.56 26.71
N VAL A 239 0.21 -12.26 26.30
CA VAL A 239 0.93 -13.23 27.17
C VAL A 239 1.38 -12.57 28.47
N ARG A 240 1.72 -11.28 28.44
CA ARG A 240 2.16 -10.56 29.63
C ARG A 240 1.01 -10.22 30.59
N ILE A 241 -0.18 -9.93 30.08
CA ILE A 241 -1.32 -9.47 30.90
C ILE A 241 -2.31 -10.58 31.27
N THR A 242 -2.35 -11.67 30.51
CA THR A 242 -3.16 -12.83 30.87
C THR A 242 -2.32 -13.71 31.80
N PRO A 243 -2.76 -14.01 33.02
CA PRO A 243 -2.20 -15.16 33.73
C PRO A 243 -2.36 -16.34 32.78
N PHE A 244 -1.34 -17.19 32.64
CA PHE A 244 -1.42 -18.42 31.83
C PHE A 244 -2.77 -19.05 32.16
N LEU A 245 -3.74 -18.92 31.24
CA LEU A 245 -4.98 -19.65 31.37
C LEU A 245 -4.50 -21.09 31.43
N LYS A 246 -4.76 -21.79 32.55
CA LYS A 246 -4.65 -23.25 32.57
C LYS A 246 -5.28 -23.67 31.25
N PRO A 247 -4.55 -24.37 30.35
CA PRO A 247 -5.06 -24.68 29.04
C PRO A 247 -6.45 -25.26 29.27
N MET A 248 -7.47 -24.53 28.81
CA MET A 248 -8.81 -25.07 28.84
C MET A 248 -8.71 -26.17 27.79
N ILE A 249 -8.47 -27.39 28.24
CA ILE A 249 -8.46 -28.57 27.38
C ILE A 249 -9.92 -28.71 26.99
N VAL A 250 -10.30 -28.02 25.93
CA VAL A 250 -11.55 -28.28 25.24
C VAL A 250 -11.32 -29.64 24.62
N GLU A 251 -11.89 -30.68 25.22
CA GLU A 251 -11.94 -32.00 24.61
C GLU A 251 -12.77 -31.88 23.32
N MET A 252 -12.08 -31.58 22.23
CA MET A 252 -12.68 -31.67 20.91
C MET A 252 -12.93 -33.15 20.64
N LYS A 253 -14.19 -33.50 20.41
CA LYS A 253 -14.54 -34.85 19.97
C LYS A 253 -13.69 -35.20 18.75
N PHE A 254 -13.07 -36.38 18.77
CA PHE A 254 -12.19 -36.89 17.71
C PHE A 254 -12.67 -36.60 16.26
N PRO A 255 -13.96 -36.80 15.89
CA PRO A 255 -14.41 -36.49 14.53
C PRO A 255 -14.33 -35.00 14.17
N PHE A 256 -14.55 -34.09 15.12
CA PHE A 256 -14.44 -32.64 14.87
C PHE A 256 -12.99 -32.18 14.74
N LEU A 257 -12.08 -32.76 15.53
CA LEU A 257 -10.65 -32.51 15.38
C LEU A 257 -10.18 -32.94 14.00
N LEU A 258 -10.53 -34.16 13.58
CA LEU A 258 -10.13 -34.71 12.28
C LEU A 258 -10.69 -33.88 11.12
N MET A 259 -11.95 -33.44 11.21
CA MET A 259 -12.55 -32.51 10.24
C MET A 259 -11.80 -31.16 10.21
N SER A 260 -11.49 -30.56 11.36
CA SER A 260 -10.80 -29.26 11.42
C SER A 260 -9.39 -29.32 10.84
N VAL A 261 -8.65 -30.40 11.12
CA VAL A 261 -7.32 -30.66 10.55
C VAL A 261 -7.42 -30.87 9.04
N PHE A 262 -8.41 -31.64 8.58
CA PHE A 262 -8.67 -31.86 7.15
C PHE A 262 -9.02 -30.55 6.43
N CYS A 263 -9.92 -29.73 6.98
CA CYS A 263 -10.23 -28.40 6.45
C CYS A 263 -8.99 -27.50 6.41
N PHE A 264 -8.17 -27.49 7.47
CA PHE A 264 -6.94 -26.72 7.51
C PHE A 264 -5.95 -27.17 6.43
N ILE A 265 -5.76 -28.48 6.25
CA ILE A 265 -4.89 -29.04 5.19
C ILE A 265 -5.42 -28.65 3.81
N ILE A 266 -6.71 -28.80 3.55
CA ILE A 266 -7.31 -28.41 2.26
C ILE A 266 -7.12 -26.92 1.99
N VAL A 267 -7.44 -26.06 2.96
CA VAL A 267 -7.30 -24.60 2.80
C VAL A 267 -5.83 -24.23 2.58
N SER A 268 -4.91 -24.81 3.35
CA SER A 268 -3.47 -24.60 3.19
C SER A 268 -2.98 -25.08 1.81
N LEU A 269 -3.48 -26.22 1.32
CA LEU A 269 -3.13 -26.74 0.00
C LEU A 269 -3.65 -25.84 -1.12
N ILE A 270 -4.90 -25.37 -1.02
CA ILE A 270 -5.48 -24.42 -1.99
C ILE A 270 -4.68 -23.12 -2.03
N ILE A 271 -4.39 -22.53 -0.86
CA ILE A 271 -3.57 -21.30 -0.75
C ILE A 271 -2.19 -21.54 -1.36
N SER A 272 -1.58 -22.70 -1.09
CA SER A 272 -0.25 -23.04 -1.62
C SER A 272 -0.28 -23.20 -3.14
N ILE A 273 -1.29 -23.88 -3.70
CA ILE A 273 -1.44 -24.06 -5.15
C ILE A 273 -1.64 -22.70 -5.83
N VAL A 274 -2.53 -21.86 -5.32
CA VAL A 274 -2.77 -20.51 -5.86
C VAL A 274 -1.50 -19.67 -5.77
N GLY A 275 -0.83 -19.69 -4.62
CA GLY A 275 0.42 -18.97 -4.40
C GLY A 275 1.53 -19.39 -5.37
N VAL A 276 1.70 -20.71 -5.59
CA VAL A 276 2.68 -21.23 -6.56
C VAL A 276 2.32 -20.80 -7.98
N ARG A 277 1.04 -20.83 -8.38
CA ARG A 277 0.63 -20.40 -9.72
C ARG A 277 0.96 -18.93 -9.96
N LEU A 278 0.65 -18.05 -9.01
CA LEU A 278 0.97 -16.62 -9.10
C LEU A 278 2.48 -16.38 -9.15
N PHE A 279 3.24 -17.04 -8.27
CA PHE A 279 4.70 -16.93 -8.23
C PHE A 279 5.36 -17.39 -9.54
N VAL A 280 4.92 -18.51 -10.10
CA VAL A 280 5.43 -19.03 -11.38
C VAL A 280 5.06 -18.09 -12.53
N ALA A 281 3.85 -17.51 -12.53
CA ALA A 281 3.44 -16.52 -13.51
C ALA A 281 4.36 -15.28 -13.49
N ASP A 282 4.73 -14.80 -12.30
CA ASP A 282 5.63 -13.65 -12.12
C ASP A 282 7.06 -13.95 -12.60
N ILE A 283 7.57 -15.17 -12.37
CA ILE A 283 8.87 -15.59 -12.92
C ILE A 283 8.85 -15.48 -14.45
N TYR A 284 7.79 -15.96 -15.10
CA TYR A 284 7.67 -15.87 -16.56
C TYR A 284 7.48 -14.43 -17.03
N LEU A 285 6.72 -13.61 -16.30
CA LEU A 285 6.52 -12.20 -16.61
C LEU A 285 7.85 -11.43 -16.58
N ASN A 286 8.65 -11.62 -15.53
CA ASN A 286 9.96 -10.98 -15.39
C ASN A 286 10.92 -11.42 -16.50
N ARG A 287 10.91 -12.71 -16.88
CA ARG A 287 11.69 -13.21 -18.03
C ARG A 287 11.21 -12.59 -19.34
N ALA A 288 9.90 -12.41 -19.52
CA ALA A 288 9.33 -11.78 -20.71
C ALA A 288 9.78 -10.31 -20.83
N ILE A 289 9.69 -9.55 -19.73
CA ILE A 289 10.14 -8.16 -19.66
C ILE A 289 11.63 -8.05 -20.01
N TYR A 290 12.48 -8.90 -19.42
CA TYR A 290 13.91 -8.92 -19.73
C TYR A 290 14.19 -9.17 -21.21
N ASN A 291 13.52 -10.15 -21.83
CA ASN A 291 13.69 -10.44 -23.25
C ASN A 291 13.13 -9.33 -24.15
N SER A 292 12.04 -8.69 -23.75
CA SER A 292 11.46 -7.54 -24.44
C SER A 292 12.43 -6.35 -24.45
N GLN A 293 13.09 -6.08 -23.32
CA GLN A 293 14.10 -5.02 -23.19
C GLN A 293 15.36 -5.32 -24.01
N SER A 294 15.69 -6.59 -24.21
CA SER A 294 16.79 -7.04 -25.06
C SER A 294 16.40 -7.20 -26.54
N ILE A 295 15.21 -6.72 -26.95
CA ILE A 295 14.70 -6.77 -28.33
C ILE A 295 14.50 -8.22 -28.84
N ASN A 296 14.50 -9.22 -27.95
CA ASN A 296 14.21 -10.61 -28.31
C ASN A 296 12.70 -10.88 -28.26
N PHE A 297 11.97 -10.34 -29.25
CA PHE A 297 10.51 -10.34 -29.27
C PHE A 297 9.88 -11.74 -29.35
N ALA A 298 10.49 -12.67 -30.08
CA ALA A 298 9.98 -14.04 -30.18
C ALA A 298 9.99 -14.76 -28.82
N GLN A 299 11.10 -14.62 -28.08
CA GLN A 299 11.22 -15.21 -26.75
C GLN A 299 10.37 -14.47 -25.71
N ALA A 300 10.26 -13.15 -25.82
CA ALA A 300 9.40 -12.33 -24.98
C ALA A 300 7.93 -12.76 -25.11
N GLU A 301 7.42 -12.89 -26.33
CA GLU A 301 6.05 -13.35 -26.59
C GLU A 301 5.77 -14.71 -25.96
N LYS A 302 6.68 -15.68 -26.11
CA LYS A 302 6.55 -17.01 -25.52
C LYS A 302 6.44 -16.95 -23.99
N PHE A 303 7.25 -16.11 -23.35
CA PHE A 303 7.20 -15.95 -21.89
C PHE A 303 5.98 -15.18 -21.41
N TYR A 304 5.51 -14.14 -22.14
CA TYR A 304 4.25 -13.46 -21.83
C TYR A 304 3.06 -14.42 -21.89
N LYS A 305 2.92 -15.18 -22.99
CA LYS A 305 1.85 -16.19 -23.12
C LYS A 305 1.91 -17.24 -22.02
N LYS A 306 3.12 -17.65 -21.62
CA LYS A 306 3.31 -18.59 -20.51
C LYS A 306 2.93 -17.95 -19.17
N SER A 307 3.25 -16.69 -18.92
CA SER A 307 2.80 -15.98 -17.73
C SER A 307 1.27 -15.94 -17.65
N ILE A 308 0.61 -15.59 -18.77
CA ILE A 308 -0.86 -15.55 -18.89
C ILE A 308 -1.49 -16.93 -18.66
N SER A 309 -0.89 -18.02 -19.14
CA SER A 309 -1.45 -19.36 -18.89
C SER A 309 -1.39 -19.80 -17.44
N TRP A 310 -0.43 -19.27 -16.65
CA TRP A 310 -0.35 -19.49 -15.20
C TRP A 310 -1.25 -18.52 -14.42
N ASN A 311 -1.39 -17.27 -14.88
CA ASN A 311 -2.26 -16.25 -14.30
C ASN A 311 -2.99 -15.45 -15.40
N TYR A 312 -4.16 -15.93 -15.79
CA TYR A 312 -4.97 -15.29 -16.84
C TYR A 312 -5.48 -13.91 -16.41
N PHE A 313 -5.72 -13.69 -15.12
CA PHE A 313 -6.27 -12.42 -14.64
C PHE A 313 -5.20 -11.36 -14.37
N SER A 314 -4.00 -11.48 -14.95
CA SER A 314 -2.95 -10.47 -14.85
C SER A 314 -3.12 -9.39 -15.93
N PRO A 315 -3.62 -8.17 -15.59
CA PRO A 315 -3.82 -7.12 -16.58
C PRO A 315 -2.47 -6.64 -17.13
N LEU A 316 -1.44 -6.60 -16.27
CA LEU A 316 -0.09 -6.20 -16.66
C LEU A 316 0.52 -7.14 -17.72
N ALA A 317 0.31 -8.46 -17.60
CA ALA A 317 0.82 -9.42 -18.58
C ALA A 317 0.14 -9.26 -19.95
N HIS A 318 -1.18 -9.04 -19.96
CA HIS A 318 -1.95 -8.78 -21.19
C HIS A 318 -1.53 -7.44 -21.82
N TYR A 319 -1.42 -6.39 -21.01
CA TYR A 319 -0.98 -5.07 -21.45
C TYR A 319 0.42 -5.07 -22.07
N LEU A 320 1.39 -5.73 -21.43
CA LEU A 320 2.76 -5.78 -21.95
C LEU A 320 2.87 -6.64 -23.22
N LEU A 321 2.08 -7.72 -23.32
CA LEU A 321 1.99 -8.49 -24.55
C LEU A 321 1.33 -7.69 -25.69
N ALA A 322 0.31 -6.89 -25.39
CA ALA A 322 -0.31 -5.98 -26.35
C ALA A 322 0.68 -4.93 -26.87
N ASN A 323 1.50 -4.35 -25.97
CA ASN A 323 2.57 -3.42 -26.34
C ASN A 323 3.59 -4.09 -27.30
N LEU A 324 3.98 -5.34 -27.02
CA LEU A 324 4.89 -6.09 -27.88
C LEU A 324 4.31 -6.28 -29.30
N TYR A 325 3.02 -6.59 -29.41
CA TYR A 325 2.36 -6.71 -30.71
C TYR A 325 2.22 -5.37 -31.44
N LEU A 326 1.90 -4.29 -30.72
CA LEU A 326 1.88 -2.94 -31.27
C LEU A 326 3.26 -2.51 -31.81
N GLU A 327 4.35 -2.93 -31.14
CA GLU A 327 5.72 -2.65 -31.56
C GLU A 327 6.11 -3.41 -32.83
N LYS A 328 5.66 -4.66 -33.00
CA LYS A 328 5.85 -5.43 -34.24
C LYS A 328 5.11 -4.81 -35.44
N GLY A 329 3.92 -4.25 -35.20
CA GLY A 329 3.26 -3.31 -36.11
C GLY A 329 2.64 -3.87 -37.40
N ASN A 330 2.76 -5.17 -37.71
CA ASN A 330 2.03 -5.76 -38.84
C ASN A 330 0.52 -5.83 -38.54
N GLN A 331 -0.31 -5.94 -39.59
CA GLN A 331 -1.76 -5.82 -39.45
C GLN A 331 -2.37 -6.89 -38.52
N GLU A 332 -1.89 -8.14 -38.59
CA GLU A 332 -2.34 -9.22 -37.70
C GLU A 332 -1.98 -8.94 -36.23
N ASP A 333 -0.76 -8.45 -35.96
CA ASP A 333 -0.32 -8.11 -34.62
C ASP A 333 -1.07 -6.88 -34.08
N LEU A 334 -1.46 -5.92 -34.92
CA LEU A 334 -2.32 -4.81 -34.49
C LEU A 334 -3.70 -5.30 -34.02
N TYR A 335 -4.32 -6.26 -34.72
CA TYR A 335 -5.57 -6.88 -34.25
C TYR A 335 -5.39 -7.64 -32.94
N ARG A 336 -4.28 -8.39 -32.78
CA ARG A 336 -3.94 -9.05 -31.51
C ARG A 336 -3.74 -8.04 -30.39
N ALA A 337 -3.01 -6.95 -30.64
CA ALA A 337 -2.80 -5.89 -29.68
C ALA A 337 -4.14 -5.31 -29.21
N LEU A 338 -5.06 -5.01 -30.15
CA LEU A 338 -6.39 -4.50 -29.84
C LEU A 338 -7.20 -5.48 -28.97
N GLN A 339 -7.11 -6.79 -29.25
CA GLN A 339 -7.75 -7.83 -28.45
C GLN A 339 -7.21 -7.84 -27.02
N TYR A 340 -5.89 -7.95 -26.84
CA TYR A 340 -5.28 -7.96 -25.50
C TYR A 340 -5.53 -6.67 -24.72
N TYR A 341 -5.53 -5.50 -25.38
CA TYR A 341 -5.93 -4.25 -24.74
C TYR A 341 -7.39 -4.26 -24.28
N THR A 342 -8.27 -4.87 -25.06
CA THR A 342 -9.69 -5.02 -24.69
C THR A 342 -9.85 -5.98 -23.52
N ASP A 343 -9.07 -7.06 -23.46
CA ASP A 343 -9.01 -7.95 -22.30
C ASP A 343 -8.58 -7.20 -21.03
N VAL A 344 -7.58 -6.31 -21.12
CA VAL A 344 -7.15 -5.46 -19.99
C VAL A 344 -8.28 -4.52 -19.54
N GLU A 345 -8.97 -3.86 -20.46
CA GLU A 345 -10.12 -3.00 -20.15
C GLU A 345 -11.25 -3.80 -19.47
N ASN A 346 -11.50 -5.04 -19.88
CA ASN A 346 -12.47 -5.93 -19.26
C ASN A 346 -12.05 -6.40 -17.85
N MET A 347 -10.74 -6.64 -17.63
CA MET A 347 -10.21 -7.11 -16.33
C MET A 347 -10.08 -6.01 -15.30
N ALA A 348 -9.57 -4.84 -15.71
CA ALA A 348 -9.14 -3.78 -14.82
C ALA A 348 -9.98 -2.49 -14.95
N GLY A 349 -10.97 -2.45 -15.84
CA GLY A 349 -11.80 -1.28 -16.09
C GLY A 349 -10.97 -0.13 -16.66
N ASP A 350 -10.90 0.98 -15.91
CA ASP A 350 -10.21 2.22 -16.27
C ASP A 350 -8.67 2.13 -16.19
N TYR A 351 -8.07 1.17 -16.90
CA TYR A 351 -6.61 1.07 -17.07
C TYR A 351 -6.13 2.12 -18.08
N LEU A 352 -5.81 3.32 -17.61
CA LEU A 352 -5.65 4.51 -18.46
C LEU A 352 -4.69 4.39 -19.63
N GLN A 353 -3.58 3.67 -19.43
CA GLN A 353 -2.57 3.51 -20.47
C GLN A 353 -3.19 2.83 -21.70
N VAL A 354 -4.15 1.93 -21.50
CA VAL A 354 -4.86 1.23 -22.58
C VAL A 354 -5.61 2.20 -23.49
N TYR A 355 -6.19 3.28 -22.97
CA TYR A 355 -6.94 4.23 -23.80
C TYR A 355 -6.05 4.90 -24.85
N PHE A 356 -4.85 5.33 -24.44
CA PHE A 356 -3.89 5.92 -25.36
C PHE A 356 -3.37 4.90 -26.39
N PHE A 357 -3.05 3.67 -25.96
CA PHE A 357 -2.54 2.67 -26.91
C PHE A 357 -3.62 2.12 -27.85
N LYS A 358 -4.88 2.00 -27.41
CA LYS A 358 -6.00 1.65 -28.29
C LYS A 358 -6.23 2.73 -29.34
N TRP A 359 -6.11 4.01 -28.99
CA TRP A 359 -6.12 5.10 -29.96
C TRP A 359 -5.03 4.91 -31.04
N ILE A 360 -3.78 4.64 -30.64
CA ILE A 360 -2.68 4.39 -31.59
C ILE A 360 -2.99 3.18 -32.50
N VAL A 361 -3.44 2.07 -31.92
CA VAL A 361 -3.74 0.84 -32.68
C VAL A 361 -4.85 1.08 -33.69
N LEU A 362 -5.96 1.69 -33.27
CA LEU A 362 -7.13 1.95 -34.13
C LEU A 362 -6.79 2.92 -35.26
N HIS A 363 -6.02 3.97 -34.97
CA HIS A 363 -5.55 4.89 -35.99
C HIS A 363 -4.64 4.20 -37.02
N ARG A 364 -3.73 3.32 -36.58
CA ARG A 364 -2.90 2.50 -37.49
C ARG A 364 -3.69 1.48 -38.30
N LEU A 365 -4.85 1.03 -37.81
CA LEU A 365 -5.78 0.17 -38.51
C LEU A 365 -6.72 0.94 -39.46
N GLY A 366 -6.69 2.28 -39.44
CA GLY A 366 -7.56 3.13 -40.26
C GLY A 366 -8.98 3.30 -39.73
N ASP A 367 -9.24 2.93 -38.47
CA ASP A 367 -10.54 3.08 -37.81
C ASP A 367 -10.58 4.38 -36.99
N ASP A 368 -10.56 5.51 -37.69
CA ASP A 368 -10.45 6.83 -37.08
C ASP A 368 -11.66 7.18 -36.19
N ALA A 369 -12.85 6.70 -36.55
CA ALA A 369 -14.07 6.94 -35.78
C ALA A 369 -14.00 6.33 -34.37
N PHE A 370 -13.46 5.10 -34.25
CA PHE A 370 -13.23 4.51 -32.93
C PHE A 370 -11.96 5.06 -32.27
N ALA A 371 -10.93 5.40 -33.03
CA ALA A 371 -9.71 6.01 -32.50
C ALA A 371 -10.03 7.31 -31.75
N ASP A 372 -10.84 8.20 -32.33
CA ASP A 372 -11.23 9.48 -31.73
C ASP A 372 -11.96 9.31 -30.39
N ARG A 373 -12.79 8.27 -30.26
CA ARG A 373 -13.45 7.96 -28.97
C ARG A 373 -12.43 7.62 -27.89
N TYR A 374 -11.41 6.82 -28.22
CA TYR A 374 -10.35 6.46 -27.26
C TYR A 374 -9.40 7.62 -26.98
N PHE A 375 -9.15 8.50 -27.96
CA PHE A 375 -8.43 9.75 -27.76
C PHE A 375 -9.14 10.63 -26.74
N GLN A 376 -10.45 10.86 -26.91
CA GLN A 376 -11.25 11.65 -25.97
C GLN A 376 -11.27 11.03 -24.57
N LYS A 377 -11.40 9.70 -24.47
CA LYS A 377 -11.29 8.99 -23.18
C LYS A 377 -9.92 9.20 -22.52
N ALA A 378 -8.83 9.05 -23.27
CA ALA A 378 -7.48 9.26 -22.77
C ALA A 378 -7.29 10.71 -22.29
N PHE A 379 -7.68 11.69 -23.10
CA PHE A 379 -7.55 13.12 -22.78
C PHE A 379 -8.33 13.50 -21.51
N ARG A 380 -9.56 13.02 -21.39
CA ARG A 380 -10.41 13.30 -20.23
C ARG A 380 -9.84 12.71 -18.94
N ASN A 381 -9.26 11.51 -19.01
CA ASN A 381 -8.86 10.75 -17.83
C ASN A 381 -7.39 10.98 -17.43
N ASP A 382 -6.54 11.40 -18.37
CA ASP A 382 -5.12 11.73 -18.17
C ASP A 382 -4.69 12.92 -19.06
N PRO A 383 -4.94 14.17 -18.63
CA PRO A 383 -4.51 15.35 -19.38
C PRO A 383 -2.99 15.55 -19.36
N TYR A 384 -2.27 14.88 -18.45
CA TYR A 384 -0.82 15.07 -18.29
C TYR A 384 -0.04 14.52 -19.48
N ILE A 385 -0.48 13.39 -20.06
CA ILE A 385 0.15 12.82 -21.25
C ILE A 385 0.12 13.80 -22.43
N PHE A 386 -0.98 14.55 -22.59
CA PHE A 386 -1.16 15.53 -23.66
C PHE A 386 -0.41 16.83 -23.41
N TYR A 387 -0.32 17.28 -22.15
CA TYR A 387 0.57 18.38 -21.78
C TYR A 387 2.01 18.11 -22.21
N TRP A 388 2.51 16.89 -22.01
CA TRP A 388 3.84 16.48 -22.43
C TRP A 388 4.01 16.38 -23.94
N ILE A 389 3.04 15.76 -24.63
CA ILE A 389 3.05 15.66 -26.09
C ILE A 389 3.09 17.06 -26.70
N HIS A 390 2.22 17.97 -26.25
CA HIS A 390 2.19 19.36 -26.74
C HIS A 390 3.51 20.09 -26.46
N LYS A 391 4.12 19.88 -25.28
CA LYS A 391 5.43 20.43 -24.95
C LYS A 391 6.53 19.90 -25.88
N LEU A 392 6.56 18.59 -26.16
CA LEU A 392 7.53 17.99 -27.08
C LEU A 392 7.42 18.56 -28.51
N PHE A 393 6.20 18.82 -28.98
CA PHE A 393 5.99 19.43 -30.29
C PHE A 393 6.40 20.91 -30.33
N LEU A 394 6.08 21.70 -29.30
CA LEU A 394 6.46 23.12 -29.24
C LEU A 394 7.98 23.37 -29.10
N PHE A 395 8.73 22.43 -28.53
CA PHE A 395 10.20 22.54 -28.38
C PHE A 395 10.99 21.90 -29.53
N ASN A 396 10.33 21.26 -30.49
CA ASN A 396 10.96 20.77 -31.72
C ASN A 396 10.83 21.76 -32.90
N ASP A 397 10.08 22.85 -32.72
CA ASP A 397 9.94 23.95 -33.69
C ASP A 397 10.83 25.18 -33.35
N SER A 398 11.86 25.03 -32.50
CA SER A 398 12.80 26.09 -32.12
C SER A 398 14.25 25.78 -32.44
#